data_AF-A0A347TN28-F1
#
_entry.id   AF-A0A347TN28-F1
#
_cell.length_a   1.000
_cell.length_b   1.000
_cell.length_c   1.000
_cell.angle_alpha   90.00
_cell.angle_beta   90.00
_cell.angle_gamma   90.00
#
_symmetry.space_group_name_H-M   'P 1'
#
loop_
_entity.id
_entity.type
_entity.pdbx_description
1 polymer ?
#
loop_
_entity_poly.entity_id
_entity_poly.type
_entity_poly.pdbx_seq_one_letter_code
_entity_poly.pdbx_strand_id
1 'polypeptide(L)'
;MQTAVNYFAVFGGLDVKIDTSKPLRTLIIRHILDEYYEIQESIEKLTQNNAPYHKILTGLALGDRRTTTAFKRADVDYDEGIETISNLAHLGILTKETPVDFVQSEKIRNEKLNKLLFTTPFLRFWFAFVSPLYRGIAREEYDESFERFNNYQLEFMHLIFEQLSHEFIKSAFADDEIEKIGRYWDEDKNDLDLIAKTKSGKILIGSCKYTNTKVKKNELNRLHAICEKLEIVPDCTVLFSKSGFSNELKAEKGNALKLYTVKSLKALIL
;
A
#
# COMPACT_ATOMS: atom_id res chain seq x y z
N MET A 1 0.34 -17.82 3.76
CA MET A 1 -0.01 -16.40 3.98
C MET A 1 0.88 -15.42 3.24
N GLN A 2 2.22 -15.45 3.39
CA GLN A 2 3.08 -14.56 2.59
C GLN A 2 2.85 -14.71 1.08
N THR A 3 2.71 -15.95 0.60
CA THR A 3 2.31 -16.25 -0.78
C THR A 3 1.00 -15.55 -1.13
N ALA A 4 -0.06 -15.72 -0.33
CA ALA A 4 -1.36 -15.09 -0.57
C ALA A 4 -1.27 -13.54 -0.64
N VAL A 5 -0.53 -12.90 0.25
CA VAL A 5 -0.31 -11.43 0.22
C VAL A 5 0.39 -11.00 -1.08
N ASN A 6 1.48 -11.69 -1.45
CA ASN A 6 2.20 -11.39 -2.68
C ASN A 6 1.32 -11.55 -3.92
N TYR A 7 0.42 -12.51 -3.91
CA TYR A 7 -0.41 -12.83 -5.08
C TYR A 7 -1.56 -11.85 -5.15
N PHE A 8 -2.20 -11.54 -4.02
CA PHE A 8 -3.21 -10.49 -3.96
C PHE A 8 -2.67 -9.12 -4.39
N ALA A 9 -1.41 -8.81 -4.05
CA ALA A 9 -0.78 -7.57 -4.49
C ALA A 9 -0.57 -7.46 -6.01
N VAL A 10 -0.52 -8.59 -6.72
CA VAL A 10 -0.30 -8.66 -8.18
C VAL A 10 -1.63 -8.82 -8.91
N PHE A 11 -2.47 -9.74 -8.47
CA PHE A 11 -3.70 -10.14 -9.17
C PHE A 11 -4.97 -9.54 -8.54
N GLY A 12 -4.90 -8.87 -7.40
CA GLY A 12 -6.06 -8.31 -6.72
C GLY A 12 -6.80 -7.30 -7.60
N GLY A 13 -8.07 -7.57 -7.89
CA GLY A 13 -8.89 -6.78 -8.80
C GLY A 13 -8.89 -7.28 -10.26
N LEU A 14 -8.13 -8.33 -10.58
CA LEU A 14 -8.26 -9.07 -11.83
C LEU A 14 -9.22 -10.26 -11.61
N ASP A 15 -10.18 -10.45 -12.51
CA ASP A 15 -11.18 -11.53 -12.41
C ASP A 15 -10.62 -12.87 -12.92
N VAL A 16 -9.61 -13.39 -12.20
CA VAL A 16 -8.94 -14.65 -12.53
C VAL A 16 -8.78 -15.54 -11.30
N LYS A 17 -8.92 -16.85 -11.51
CA LYS A 17 -8.65 -17.84 -10.47
C LYS A 17 -7.16 -18.15 -10.44
N ILE A 18 -6.53 -17.92 -9.29
CA ILE A 18 -5.10 -18.10 -9.11
C ILE A 18 -4.80 -19.36 -8.28
N ASP A 19 -4.08 -20.32 -8.88
CA ASP A 19 -3.52 -21.47 -8.18
C ASP A 19 -2.23 -21.09 -7.44
N THR A 20 -2.35 -20.75 -6.15
CA THR A 20 -1.22 -20.31 -5.32
C THR A 20 -0.14 -21.39 -5.05
N SER A 21 -0.31 -22.61 -5.56
CA SER A 21 0.73 -23.65 -5.53
C SER A 21 1.80 -23.48 -6.61
N LYS A 22 1.51 -22.74 -7.69
CA LYS A 22 2.44 -22.47 -8.79
C LYS A 22 3.31 -21.25 -8.49
N PRO A 23 4.54 -21.14 -9.04
CA PRO A 23 5.37 -19.96 -8.84
C PRO A 23 4.72 -18.67 -9.33
N LEU A 24 4.93 -17.56 -8.61
CA LEU A 24 4.36 -16.25 -8.95
C LEU A 24 4.72 -15.81 -10.37
N ARG A 25 5.98 -16.01 -10.78
CA ARG A 25 6.46 -15.71 -12.14
C ARG A 25 5.62 -16.42 -13.21
N THR A 26 5.37 -17.71 -13.03
CA THR A 26 4.57 -18.52 -13.97
C THR A 26 3.14 -18.00 -14.09
N LEU A 27 2.56 -17.55 -12.99
CA LEU A 27 1.19 -17.03 -12.98
C LEU A 27 1.09 -15.62 -13.56
N ILE A 28 2.12 -14.79 -13.35
CA ILE A 28 2.22 -13.47 -14.01
C ILE A 28 2.28 -13.65 -15.52
N ILE A 29 3.12 -14.57 -16.02
CA ILE A 29 3.19 -14.87 -17.45
C ILE A 29 1.81 -15.30 -17.94
N ARG A 30 1.26 -16.37 -17.37
CA ARG A 30 0.00 -16.97 -17.82
C ARG A 30 -1.21 -16.04 -17.79
N HIS A 31 -1.36 -15.24 -16.73
CA HIS A 31 -2.60 -14.49 -16.50
C HIS A 31 -2.48 -12.99 -16.81
N ILE A 32 -1.28 -12.51 -17.15
CA ILE A 32 -1.05 -11.08 -17.41
C ILE A 32 -0.27 -10.88 -18.72
N LEU A 33 0.85 -11.59 -18.92
CA LEU A 33 1.73 -11.34 -20.06
C LEU A 33 1.29 -12.08 -21.32
N ASP A 34 0.83 -13.32 -21.21
CA ASP A 34 0.24 -14.09 -22.32
C ASP A 34 -1.07 -13.45 -22.79
N GLU A 35 -1.81 -12.81 -21.86
CA GLU A 35 -3.07 -12.09 -22.11
C GLU A 35 -2.86 -10.58 -22.34
N TYR A 36 -1.62 -10.16 -22.66
CA TYR A 36 -1.21 -8.76 -22.67
C TYR A 36 -2.10 -7.88 -23.56
N TYR A 37 -2.43 -8.32 -24.77
CA TYR A 37 -3.21 -7.51 -25.72
C TYR A 37 -4.66 -7.29 -25.24
N GLU A 38 -5.32 -8.31 -24.68
CA GLU A 38 -6.68 -8.20 -24.16
C GLU A 38 -6.73 -7.26 -22.94
N ILE A 39 -5.76 -7.43 -22.03
CA ILE A 39 -5.67 -6.58 -20.85
C ILE A 39 -5.33 -5.14 -21.29
N GLN A 40 -4.40 -4.96 -22.22
CA GLN A 40 -4.05 -3.63 -22.72
C GLN A 40 -5.26 -2.93 -23.34
N GLU A 41 -6.04 -3.60 -24.19
CA GLU A 41 -7.26 -3.02 -24.76
C GLU A 41 -8.24 -2.58 -23.66
N SER A 42 -8.39 -3.39 -22.61
CA SER A 42 -9.24 -3.07 -21.46
C SER A 42 -8.72 -1.86 -20.68
N ILE A 43 -7.40 -1.78 -20.48
CA ILE A 43 -6.75 -0.63 -19.81
C ILE A 43 -6.86 0.63 -20.67
N GLU A 44 -6.71 0.54 -21.99
CA GLU A 44 -6.87 1.67 -22.91
C GLU A 44 -8.31 2.19 -22.89
N LYS A 45 -9.32 1.32 -22.85
CA LYS A 45 -10.72 1.73 -22.67
C LYS A 45 -10.93 2.42 -21.31
N LEU A 46 -10.42 1.83 -20.23
CA LEU A 46 -10.53 2.36 -18.86
C LEU A 46 -9.87 3.74 -18.72
N THR A 47 -8.72 3.94 -19.36
CA THR A 47 -7.93 5.18 -19.31
C THR A 47 -8.21 6.14 -20.46
N GLN A 48 -9.20 5.83 -21.30
CA GLN A 48 -9.54 6.60 -22.49
C GLN A 48 -8.34 6.84 -23.43
N ASN A 49 -7.36 5.93 -23.39
CA ASN A 49 -6.07 6.02 -24.09
C ASN A 49 -5.37 7.39 -23.94
N ASN A 50 -5.55 8.05 -22.78
CA ASN A 50 -5.01 9.38 -22.54
C ASN A 50 -3.55 9.29 -22.06
N ALA A 51 -2.61 9.88 -22.82
CA ALA A 51 -1.19 9.78 -22.52
C ALA A 51 -0.79 10.35 -21.13
N PRO A 52 -1.23 11.57 -20.74
CA PRO A 52 -1.05 12.06 -19.36
C PRO A 52 -1.49 11.09 -18.27
N TYR A 53 -2.59 10.36 -18.46
CA TYR A 53 -3.09 9.39 -17.48
C TYR A 53 -2.07 8.28 -17.25
N HIS A 54 -1.56 7.67 -18.32
CA HIS A 54 -0.58 6.59 -18.24
C HIS A 54 0.73 7.04 -17.60
N LYS A 55 1.20 8.24 -17.92
CA LYS A 55 2.42 8.81 -17.33
C LYS A 55 2.25 9.04 -15.82
N ILE A 56 1.15 9.65 -15.39
CA ILE A 56 0.87 9.91 -13.97
C ILE A 56 0.67 8.59 -13.21
N LEU A 57 -0.09 7.64 -13.75
CA LEU A 57 -0.30 6.34 -13.12
C LEU A 57 1.02 5.59 -12.96
N THR A 58 1.89 5.60 -13.97
CA THR A 58 3.25 5.03 -13.87
C THR A 58 4.07 5.73 -12.79
N GLY A 59 4.04 7.07 -12.75
CA GLY A 59 4.73 7.87 -11.74
C GLY A 59 4.28 7.55 -10.31
N LEU A 60 2.98 7.36 -10.10
CA LEU A 60 2.37 7.00 -8.81
C LEU A 60 2.69 5.56 -8.41
N ALA A 61 2.62 4.61 -9.34
CA ALA A 61 2.82 3.19 -9.06
C ALA A 61 4.21 2.89 -8.50
N LEU A 62 5.21 3.64 -8.98
CA LEU A 62 6.64 3.52 -8.64
C LEU A 62 7.13 4.58 -7.63
N GLY A 63 6.23 5.46 -7.17
CA GLY A 63 6.57 6.64 -6.38
C GLY A 63 6.10 6.57 -4.92
N ASP A 64 6.20 7.70 -4.24
CA ASP A 64 5.73 7.92 -2.87
C ASP A 64 4.22 8.21 -2.77
N ARG A 65 3.51 8.08 -3.90
CA ARG A 65 2.07 8.33 -4.07
C ARG A 65 1.65 9.80 -3.95
N ARG A 66 2.60 10.74 -3.92
CA ARG A 66 2.31 12.19 -3.86
C ARG A 66 2.19 12.77 -5.27
N THR A 67 1.30 13.74 -5.42
CA THR A 67 1.06 14.46 -6.68
C THR A 67 2.34 15.14 -7.19
N THR A 68 3.06 15.85 -6.32
CA THR A 68 4.29 16.58 -6.68
C THR A 68 5.36 15.66 -7.29
N THR A 69 5.61 14.52 -6.66
CA THR A 69 6.58 13.53 -7.14
C THR A 69 6.08 12.86 -8.44
N ALA A 70 4.79 12.55 -8.53
CA ALA A 70 4.20 11.94 -9.71
C ALA A 70 4.23 12.86 -10.93
N PHE A 71 3.86 14.13 -10.78
CA PHE A 71 3.84 15.12 -11.87
C PHE A 71 5.25 15.37 -12.41
N LYS A 72 6.22 15.52 -11.50
CA LYS A 72 7.64 15.64 -11.89
C LYS A 72 8.14 14.42 -12.68
N ARG A 73 7.72 13.21 -12.32
CA ARG A 73 8.08 11.97 -13.04
C ARG A 73 7.35 11.84 -14.38
N ALA A 74 6.12 12.32 -14.44
CA ALA A 74 5.27 12.28 -15.62
C ALA A 74 5.59 13.40 -16.62
N ASP A 75 6.40 14.39 -16.24
CA ASP A 75 6.71 15.57 -17.04
C ASP A 75 5.43 16.29 -17.50
N VAL A 76 4.56 16.58 -16.52
CA VAL A 76 3.28 17.29 -16.67
C VAL A 76 3.28 18.48 -15.73
N ASP A 77 2.65 19.58 -16.15
CA ASP A 77 2.49 20.73 -15.29
C ASP A 77 1.48 20.47 -14.17
N TYR A 78 1.44 21.37 -13.19
CA TYR A 78 0.64 21.15 -11.99
C TYR A 78 -0.86 21.19 -12.28
N ASP A 79 -1.33 22.11 -13.13
CA ASP A 79 -2.75 22.29 -13.39
C ASP A 79 -3.30 21.13 -14.23
N GLU A 80 -2.58 20.74 -15.29
CA GLU A 80 -2.86 19.52 -16.07
C GLU A 80 -2.83 18.27 -15.19
N GLY A 81 -1.87 18.20 -14.27
CA GLY A 81 -1.73 17.09 -13.33
C GLY A 81 -2.93 16.96 -12.39
N ILE A 82 -3.41 18.06 -11.82
CA ILE A 82 -4.58 18.06 -10.92
C ILE A 82 -5.86 17.68 -11.67
N GLU A 83 -6.06 18.21 -12.87
CA GLU A 83 -7.19 17.82 -13.73
C GLU A 83 -7.15 16.32 -14.04
N THR A 84 -5.97 15.80 -14.40
CA THR A 84 -5.77 14.37 -14.64
C THR A 84 -6.12 13.52 -13.43
N ILE A 85 -5.67 13.90 -12.22
CA ILE A 85 -6.01 13.17 -10.99
C ILE A 85 -7.51 13.18 -10.72
N SER A 86 -8.19 14.32 -10.92
CA SER A 86 -9.63 14.42 -10.77
C SER A 86 -10.37 13.46 -11.72
N ASN A 87 -9.95 13.43 -12.98
CA ASN A 87 -10.52 12.52 -13.98
C ASN A 87 -10.27 11.05 -13.65
N LEU A 88 -9.04 10.69 -13.25
CA LEU A 88 -8.70 9.33 -12.81
C LEU A 88 -9.48 8.88 -11.58
N ALA A 89 -9.80 9.81 -10.66
CA ALA A 89 -10.66 9.53 -9.52
C ALA A 89 -12.12 9.34 -9.94
N HIS A 90 -12.63 10.15 -10.88
CA HIS A 90 -13.97 9.99 -11.45
C HIS A 90 -14.13 8.65 -12.18
N LEU A 91 -13.09 8.20 -12.88
CA LEU A 91 -13.03 6.89 -13.53
C LEU A 91 -12.88 5.73 -12.53
N GLY A 92 -12.73 6.00 -11.24
CA GLY A 92 -12.56 4.98 -10.21
C GLY A 92 -11.22 4.24 -10.27
N ILE A 93 -10.19 4.83 -10.90
CA ILE A 93 -8.83 4.25 -10.99
C ILE A 93 -8.02 4.62 -9.75
N LEU A 94 -8.19 5.86 -9.28
CA LEU A 94 -7.50 6.39 -8.10
C LEU A 94 -8.49 6.82 -7.02
N THR A 95 -8.05 6.75 -5.77
CA THR A 95 -8.70 7.39 -4.63
C THR A 95 -7.71 8.25 -3.86
N LYS A 96 -8.23 9.27 -3.20
CA LYS A 96 -7.47 10.18 -2.34
C LYS A 96 -7.34 9.56 -0.95
N GLU A 97 -6.11 9.49 -0.45
CA GLU A 97 -5.81 9.13 0.92
C GLU A 97 -5.35 10.37 1.68
N THR A 98 -6.09 10.73 2.73
CA THR A 98 -5.75 11.81 3.65
C THR A 98 -5.14 11.24 4.92
N PRO A 99 -4.23 11.97 5.60
CA PRO A 99 -3.82 11.59 6.95
C PRO A 99 -5.06 11.52 7.87
N VAL A 100 -5.04 10.58 8.80
CA VAL A 100 -6.09 10.48 9.82
C VAL A 100 -6.05 11.70 10.74
N ASP A 101 -7.19 12.38 10.88
CA ASP A 101 -7.31 13.73 11.44
C ASP A 101 -7.93 13.80 12.85
N PHE A 102 -8.29 12.67 13.46
CA PHE A 102 -8.77 12.67 14.86
C PHE A 102 -7.65 12.98 15.86
N VAL A 103 -6.41 13.07 15.38
CA VAL A 103 -5.25 13.56 16.10
C VAL A 103 -4.80 14.87 15.48
N GLN A 104 -4.77 15.94 16.29
CA GLN A 104 -4.28 17.28 15.92
C GLN A 104 -4.70 17.77 14.53
N SER A 105 -6.01 18.00 14.35
CA SER A 105 -6.64 18.37 13.06
C SER A 105 -6.04 19.60 12.36
N GLU A 106 -5.35 20.50 13.08
CA GLU A 106 -4.76 21.72 12.52
C GLU A 106 -3.54 21.46 11.62
N LYS A 107 -2.74 20.41 11.90
CA LYS A 107 -1.54 20.06 11.13
C LYS A 107 -1.83 19.35 9.80
N ILE A 108 -3.09 18.95 9.55
CA ILE A 108 -3.46 17.99 8.50
C ILE A 108 -4.29 18.64 7.37
N ARG A 109 -4.65 19.92 7.51
CA ARG A 109 -5.52 20.63 6.55
C ARG A 109 -4.84 20.98 5.21
N ASN A 110 -3.55 20.69 5.05
CA ASN A 110 -2.85 20.99 3.80
C ASN A 110 -3.13 19.91 2.75
N GLU A 111 -3.82 20.27 1.66
CA GLU A 111 -4.11 19.34 0.57
C GLU A 111 -2.86 18.76 -0.11
N LYS A 112 -1.70 19.43 0.01
CA LYS A 112 -0.42 18.93 -0.48
C LYS A 112 0.05 17.68 0.27
N LEU A 113 -0.52 17.39 1.44
CA LEU A 113 -0.22 16.17 2.18
C LEU A 113 -0.90 14.95 1.57
N ASN A 114 -1.95 15.10 0.77
CA ASN A 114 -2.70 13.95 0.29
C ASN A 114 -1.84 12.99 -0.54
N LYS A 115 -2.06 11.70 -0.33
CA LYS A 115 -1.49 10.62 -1.13
C LYS A 115 -2.60 10.05 -2.03
N LEU A 116 -2.20 9.37 -3.09
CA LEU A 116 -3.12 8.72 -4.02
C LEU A 116 -2.96 7.20 -3.95
N LEU A 117 -4.07 6.48 -3.99
CA LEU A 117 -4.10 5.04 -3.99
C LEU A 117 -4.76 4.54 -5.26
N PHE A 118 -4.22 3.48 -5.84
CA PHE A 118 -4.95 2.70 -6.83
C PHE A 118 -6.12 2.01 -6.16
N THR A 119 -7.27 2.00 -6.82
CA THR A 119 -8.47 1.29 -6.32
C THR A 119 -8.31 -0.22 -6.36
N THR A 120 -7.43 -0.74 -7.22
CA THR A 120 -7.06 -2.16 -7.24
C THR A 120 -5.54 -2.37 -7.19
N PRO A 121 -5.07 -3.42 -6.49
CA PRO A 121 -3.67 -3.83 -6.53
C PRO A 121 -3.15 -4.10 -7.95
N PHE A 122 -3.96 -4.73 -8.80
CA PHE A 122 -3.60 -5.08 -10.17
C PHE A 122 -3.29 -3.86 -11.04
N LEU A 123 -4.09 -2.78 -10.97
CA LEU A 123 -3.79 -1.57 -11.73
C LEU A 123 -2.43 -0.99 -11.33
N ARG A 124 -2.11 -0.97 -10.04
CA ARG A 124 -0.78 -0.54 -9.59
C ARG A 124 0.33 -1.44 -10.15
N PHE A 125 0.13 -2.75 -10.17
CA PHE A 125 1.09 -3.70 -10.75
C PHE A 125 1.31 -3.43 -12.25
N TRP A 126 0.22 -3.28 -13.00
CA TRP A 126 0.25 -2.99 -14.44
C TRP A 126 1.07 -1.74 -14.76
N PHE A 127 0.78 -0.62 -14.08
CA PHE A 127 1.48 0.64 -14.31
C PHE A 127 2.91 0.68 -13.71
N ALA A 128 3.27 -0.25 -12.82
CA ALA A 128 4.64 -0.35 -12.30
C ALA A 128 5.55 -1.21 -13.19
N PHE A 129 5.05 -2.34 -13.71
CA PHE A 129 5.91 -3.40 -14.26
C PHE A 129 5.52 -3.90 -15.66
N VAL A 130 4.35 -3.51 -16.19
CA VAL A 130 3.90 -3.95 -17.52
C VAL A 130 3.88 -2.78 -18.50
N SER A 131 3.00 -1.80 -18.28
CA SER A 131 2.83 -0.61 -19.13
C SER A 131 4.15 0.12 -19.45
N PRO A 132 5.03 0.45 -18.49
CA PRO A 132 6.27 1.15 -18.81
C PRO A 132 7.29 0.32 -19.62
N LEU A 133 7.07 -0.99 -19.74
CA LEU A 133 7.95 -1.95 -20.42
C LEU A 133 7.28 -2.59 -21.65
N TYR A 134 6.24 -1.95 -22.17
CA TYR A 134 5.36 -2.50 -23.22
C TYR A 134 6.10 -3.05 -24.45
N ARG A 135 7.24 -2.45 -24.84
CA ARG A 135 7.99 -2.89 -26.03
C ARG A 135 8.56 -4.29 -25.88
N GLY A 136 9.12 -4.60 -24.71
CA GLY A 136 9.64 -5.94 -24.41
C GLY A 136 8.50 -6.93 -24.22
N ILE A 137 7.45 -6.53 -23.48
CA ILE A 137 6.26 -7.37 -23.28
C ILE A 137 5.61 -7.76 -24.62
N ALA A 138 5.43 -6.82 -25.54
CA ALA A 138 4.85 -7.08 -26.86
C ALA A 138 5.72 -7.97 -27.77
N ARG A 139 7.00 -8.16 -27.44
CA ARG A 139 7.93 -9.07 -28.12
C ARG A 139 8.13 -10.38 -27.36
N GLU A 140 7.36 -10.61 -26.30
CA GLU A 140 7.51 -11.75 -25.39
C GLU A 140 8.90 -11.80 -24.68
N GLU A 141 9.57 -10.65 -24.59
CA GLU A 141 10.87 -10.46 -23.95
C GLU A 141 10.66 -9.93 -22.50
N TYR A 142 10.41 -10.84 -21.56
CA TYR A 142 9.96 -10.47 -20.20
C TYR A 142 11.06 -10.21 -19.17
N ASP A 143 12.34 -10.38 -19.53
CA ASP A 143 13.45 -10.35 -18.56
C ASP A 143 13.58 -8.99 -17.86
N GLU A 144 13.45 -7.89 -18.60
CA GLU A 144 13.49 -6.53 -18.03
C GLU A 144 12.35 -6.30 -17.03
N SER A 145 11.14 -6.80 -17.33
CA SER A 145 9.98 -6.69 -16.43
C SER A 145 10.20 -7.45 -15.13
N PHE A 146 10.73 -8.67 -15.22
CA PHE A 146 11.02 -9.46 -14.03
C PHE A 146 12.22 -8.95 -13.24
N GLU A 147 13.26 -8.45 -13.89
CA GLU A 147 14.38 -7.80 -13.19
C GLU A 147 13.89 -6.60 -12.38
N ARG A 148 13.11 -5.72 -13.01
CA ARG A 148 12.50 -4.57 -12.34
C ARG A 148 11.58 -5.00 -11.20
N PHE A 149 10.70 -5.97 -11.43
CA PHE A 149 9.81 -6.47 -10.39
C PHE A 149 10.58 -7.03 -9.20
N ASN A 150 11.60 -7.86 -9.43
CA ASN A 150 12.41 -8.44 -8.35
C ASN A 150 13.14 -7.37 -7.54
N ASN A 151 13.67 -6.33 -8.19
CA ASN A 151 14.38 -5.22 -7.53
C ASN A 151 13.46 -4.40 -6.60
N TYR A 152 12.19 -4.22 -6.98
CA TYR A 152 11.23 -3.41 -6.21
C TYR A 152 10.18 -4.22 -5.45
N GLN A 153 10.22 -5.55 -5.50
CA GLN A 153 9.14 -6.41 -5.01
C GLN A 153 8.78 -6.11 -3.55
N LEU A 154 9.76 -6.00 -2.65
CA LEU A 154 9.49 -5.82 -1.22
C LEU A 154 8.77 -4.50 -0.93
N GLU A 155 9.23 -3.41 -1.55
CA GLU A 155 8.62 -2.08 -1.46
C GLU A 155 7.24 -2.07 -2.10
N PHE A 156 7.08 -2.74 -3.25
CA PHE A 156 5.80 -2.87 -3.92
C PHE A 156 4.78 -3.59 -3.03
N MET A 157 5.13 -4.74 -2.46
CA MET A 157 4.24 -5.55 -1.61
C MET A 157 3.90 -4.86 -0.27
N HIS A 158 4.74 -3.94 0.18
CA HIS A 158 4.61 -3.29 1.48
C HIS A 158 3.26 -2.57 1.66
N LEU A 159 2.84 -1.79 0.66
CA LEU A 159 1.59 -1.03 0.72
C LEU A 159 0.37 -1.95 0.89
N ILE A 160 0.34 -3.06 0.15
CA ILE A 160 -0.73 -4.05 0.24
C ILE A 160 -0.72 -4.76 1.59
N PHE A 161 0.47 -5.11 2.10
CA PHE A 161 0.60 -5.71 3.43
C PHE A 161 0.07 -4.77 4.53
N GLU A 162 0.33 -3.48 4.42
CA GLU A 162 -0.15 -2.46 5.35
C GLU A 162 -1.68 -2.30 5.26
N GLN A 163 -2.25 -2.19 4.06
CA GLN A 163 -3.72 -2.13 3.86
C GLN A 163 -4.42 -3.38 4.43
N LEU A 164 -3.88 -4.58 4.19
CA LEU A 164 -4.40 -5.81 4.78
C LEU A 164 -4.24 -5.83 6.31
N SER A 165 -3.19 -5.20 6.84
CA SER A 165 -3.02 -5.07 8.29
C SER A 165 -4.09 -4.17 8.91
N HIS A 166 -4.56 -3.14 8.19
CA HIS A 166 -5.70 -2.31 8.62
C HIS A 166 -6.99 -3.13 8.67
N GLU A 167 -7.30 -3.89 7.62
CA GLU A 167 -8.48 -4.78 7.61
C GLU A 167 -8.41 -5.84 8.72
N PHE A 168 -7.22 -6.37 8.98
CA PHE A 168 -7.03 -7.31 10.07
C PHE A 168 -7.32 -6.66 11.43
N ILE A 169 -6.96 -5.40 11.64
CA ILE A 169 -7.22 -4.71 12.92
C ILE A 169 -8.71 -4.48 13.16
N LYS A 170 -9.48 -4.18 12.12
CA LYS A 170 -10.95 -4.13 12.22
C LYS A 170 -11.52 -5.45 12.74
N SER A 171 -11.00 -6.57 12.24
CA SER A 171 -11.42 -7.92 12.67
C SER A 171 -10.91 -8.30 14.07
N ALA A 172 -9.66 -7.96 14.38
CA ALA A 172 -9.00 -8.33 15.64
C ALA A 172 -9.50 -7.55 16.86
N PHE A 173 -10.23 -6.44 16.62
CA PHE A 173 -10.84 -5.60 17.64
C PHE A 173 -12.37 -5.59 17.51
N ALA A 174 -12.99 -6.69 17.05
CA ALA A 174 -14.44 -6.76 16.88
C ALA A 174 -15.23 -6.49 18.18
N ASP A 175 -14.68 -6.84 19.34
CA ASP A 175 -15.30 -6.58 20.66
C ASP A 175 -15.36 -5.08 21.01
N ASP A 176 -14.48 -4.28 20.41
CA ASP A 176 -14.40 -2.83 20.58
C ASP A 176 -14.10 -2.21 19.22
N GLU A 177 -15.12 -2.23 18.37
CA GLU A 177 -15.05 -1.99 16.94
C GLU A 177 -14.26 -0.72 16.59
N ILE A 178 -13.49 -0.80 15.51
CA ILE A 178 -12.73 0.33 14.98
C ILE A 178 -13.69 1.34 14.33
N GLU A 179 -13.79 2.54 14.92
CA GLU A 179 -14.55 3.66 14.37
C GLU A 179 -13.82 4.29 13.18
N LYS A 180 -12.50 4.50 13.31
CA LYS A 180 -11.66 5.08 12.25
C LYS A 180 -10.28 4.45 12.26
N ILE A 181 -9.74 4.17 11.08
CA ILE A 181 -8.39 3.63 10.90
C ILE A 181 -7.78 4.17 9.61
N GLY A 182 -6.47 4.40 9.62
CA GLY A 182 -5.72 4.76 8.44
C GLY A 182 -4.26 5.02 8.78
N ARG A 183 -3.59 5.79 7.94
CA ARG A 183 -2.21 6.24 8.13
C ARG A 183 -2.19 7.68 8.64
N TYR A 184 -1.13 8.04 9.33
CA TYR A 184 -0.86 9.44 9.70
C TYR A 184 0.45 9.88 9.08
N TRP A 185 0.49 11.08 8.52
CA TRP A 185 1.74 11.77 8.19
C TRP A 185 1.55 13.28 8.15
N ASP A 186 2.63 14.03 8.39
CA ASP A 186 2.63 15.49 8.41
C ASP A 186 3.86 16.10 7.70
N GLU A 187 4.00 17.43 7.77
CA GLU A 187 5.12 18.19 7.21
C GLU A 187 6.42 18.00 8.01
N ASP A 188 6.31 17.70 9.31
CA ASP A 188 7.43 17.45 10.23
C ASP A 188 8.02 16.04 10.09
N LYS A 189 7.59 15.28 9.07
CA LYS A 189 8.02 13.92 8.76
C LYS A 189 7.68 12.92 9.87
N ASN A 190 6.67 13.21 10.67
CA ASN A 190 6.06 12.19 11.51
C ASN A 190 5.24 11.28 10.59
N ASP A 191 5.36 9.96 10.77
CA ASP A 191 4.67 8.98 9.93
C ASP A 191 4.35 7.72 10.75
N LEU A 192 3.06 7.36 10.75
CA LEU A 192 2.51 6.16 11.35
C LEU A 192 1.79 5.36 10.26
N ASP A 193 2.27 4.15 9.99
CA ASP A 193 1.64 3.21 9.06
C ASP A 193 0.22 2.83 9.54
N LEU A 194 -0.04 2.95 10.84
CA LEU A 194 -1.35 2.69 11.43
C LEU A 194 -1.64 3.69 12.54
N ILE A 195 -2.80 4.32 12.47
CA ILE A 195 -3.46 4.96 13.60
C ILE A 195 -4.94 4.63 13.54
N ALA A 196 -5.53 4.25 14.67
CA ALA A 196 -6.93 3.89 14.74
C ALA A 196 -7.57 4.36 16.05
N LYS A 197 -8.89 4.59 15.99
CA LYS A 197 -9.73 4.91 17.13
C LYS A 197 -10.87 3.89 17.19
N THR A 198 -11.05 3.31 18.36
CA THR A 198 -12.18 2.41 18.64
C THR A 198 -13.45 3.20 19.00
N LYS A 199 -14.61 2.54 18.98
CA LYS A 199 -15.88 3.12 19.46
C LYS A 199 -15.82 3.52 20.94
N SER A 200 -15.06 2.80 21.78
CA SER A 200 -14.85 3.20 23.17
C SER A 200 -13.90 4.39 23.36
N GLY A 201 -13.26 4.86 22.28
CA GLY A 201 -12.35 6.00 22.29
C GLY A 201 -10.86 5.64 22.41
N LYS A 202 -10.52 4.35 22.57
CA LYS A 202 -9.11 3.91 22.62
C LYS A 202 -8.38 4.23 21.33
N ILE A 203 -7.14 4.67 21.46
CA ILE A 203 -6.21 4.99 20.37
C ILE A 203 -5.21 3.85 20.18
N LEU A 204 -5.13 3.36 18.95
CA LEU A 204 -4.10 2.43 18.52
C LEU A 204 -3.14 3.15 17.59
N ILE A 205 -1.85 2.87 17.74
CA ILE A 205 -0.82 3.27 16.78
C ILE A 205 -0.10 2.04 16.28
N GLY A 206 0.60 2.15 15.16
CA GLY A 206 1.38 1.02 14.70
C GLY A 206 2.30 1.28 13.53
N SER A 207 3.12 0.25 13.29
CA SER A 207 3.94 0.15 12.10
C SER A 207 3.80 -1.22 11.46
N CYS A 208 3.83 -1.25 10.13
CA CYS A 208 3.91 -2.45 9.32
C CYS A 208 5.30 -2.53 8.70
N LYS A 209 5.95 -3.70 8.70
CA LYS A 209 7.25 -3.89 8.03
C LYS A 209 7.23 -5.13 7.15
N TYR A 210 7.39 -4.92 5.84
CA TYR A 210 7.42 -5.99 4.84
C TYR A 210 8.85 -6.29 4.35
N THR A 211 9.77 -6.50 5.30
CA THR A 211 11.20 -6.69 5.03
C THR A 211 11.63 -8.13 5.33
N ASN A 212 12.81 -8.52 4.82
CA ASN A 212 13.45 -9.82 5.12
C ASN A 212 14.18 -9.83 6.48
N THR A 213 14.04 -8.76 7.27
CA THR A 213 14.71 -8.59 8.57
C THR A 213 13.66 -8.55 9.68
N LYS A 214 14.05 -9.06 10.86
CA LYS A 214 13.18 -8.97 12.04
C LYS A 214 13.06 -7.51 12.48
N VAL A 215 11.85 -7.12 12.89
CA VAL A 215 11.60 -5.82 13.53
C VAL A 215 12.24 -5.82 14.92
N LYS A 216 12.95 -4.74 15.22
CA LYS A 216 13.69 -4.54 16.48
C LYS A 216 12.99 -3.48 17.34
N LYS A 217 13.44 -3.33 18.59
CA LYS A 217 12.88 -2.37 19.56
C LYS A 217 12.96 -0.90 19.13
N ASN A 218 13.93 -0.54 18.28
CA ASN A 218 14.04 0.80 17.74
C ASN A 218 12.76 1.29 17.01
N GLU A 219 11.99 0.37 16.41
CA GLU A 219 10.71 0.73 15.79
C GLU A 219 9.67 1.16 16.83
N LEU A 220 9.60 0.48 17.97
CA LEU A 220 8.72 0.85 19.08
C LEU A 220 9.10 2.23 19.64
N ASN A 221 10.39 2.45 19.86
CA ASN A 221 10.90 3.75 20.34
C ASN A 221 10.59 4.87 19.34
N ARG A 222 10.70 4.61 18.03
CA ARG A 222 10.34 5.57 16.98
C ARG A 222 8.88 5.98 17.07
N LEU A 223 7.96 5.01 17.22
CA LEU A 223 6.53 5.28 17.33
C LEU A 223 6.19 6.10 18.58
N HIS A 224 6.78 5.77 19.73
CA HIS A 224 6.57 6.53 20.97
C HIS A 224 7.12 7.97 20.86
N ALA A 225 8.30 8.16 20.27
CA ALA A 225 8.85 9.49 20.06
C ALA A 225 7.98 10.36 19.12
N ILE A 226 7.32 9.75 18.13
CA ILE A 226 6.32 10.45 17.29
C ILE A 226 5.10 10.82 18.14
N CYS A 227 4.61 9.90 18.97
CA CYS A 227 3.45 10.16 19.83
C CYS A 227 3.72 11.27 20.84
N GLU A 228 4.91 11.32 21.44
CA GLU A 228 5.33 12.41 22.33
C GLU A 228 5.28 13.77 21.62
N LYS A 229 5.82 13.86 20.40
CA LYS A 229 5.79 15.10 19.59
C LYS A 229 4.38 15.54 19.19
N LEU A 230 3.49 14.58 18.98
CA LEU A 230 2.11 14.80 18.57
C LEU A 230 1.14 14.83 19.75
N GLU A 231 1.65 14.76 20.98
CA GLU A 231 0.86 14.72 22.22
C GLU A 231 -0.22 13.63 22.19
N ILE A 232 0.10 12.49 21.59
CA ILE A 232 -0.76 11.30 21.51
C ILE A 232 -0.41 10.38 22.67
N VAL A 233 -1.40 9.93 23.41
CA VAL A 233 -1.24 8.84 24.39
C VAL A 233 -1.91 7.59 23.79
N PRO A 234 -1.13 6.62 23.26
CA PRO A 234 -1.70 5.40 22.69
C PRO A 234 -2.11 4.42 23.79
N ASP A 235 -3.29 3.83 23.67
CA ASP A 235 -3.74 2.72 24.52
C ASP A 235 -3.08 1.39 24.12
N CYS A 236 -2.73 1.26 22.84
CA CYS A 236 -2.12 0.06 22.30
C CYS A 236 -1.20 0.37 21.12
N THR A 237 0.03 -0.13 21.17
CA THR A 237 0.94 -0.15 20.02
C THR A 237 0.84 -1.50 19.32
N VAL A 238 0.69 -1.46 18.00
CA VAL A 238 0.56 -2.64 17.15
C VAL A 238 1.67 -2.69 16.13
N LEU A 239 2.42 -3.78 16.10
CA LEU A 239 3.47 -3.99 15.10
C LEU A 239 3.13 -5.18 14.21
N PHE A 240 3.24 -4.98 12.89
CA PHE A 240 3.15 -6.04 11.89
C PHE A 240 4.50 -6.31 11.25
N SER A 241 4.85 -7.58 11.12
CA SER A 241 6.12 -7.98 10.49
C SER A 241 5.98 -9.15 9.55
N LYS A 242 6.58 -9.05 8.35
CA LYS A 242 6.79 -10.17 7.44
C LYS A 242 7.71 -11.23 8.07
N SER A 243 8.85 -10.81 8.61
CA SER A 243 9.94 -11.71 9.07
C SER A 243 9.97 -11.92 10.59
N GLY A 244 8.96 -11.42 11.31
CA GLY A 244 8.85 -11.51 12.76
C GLY A 244 9.65 -10.45 13.52
N PHE A 245 9.91 -10.73 14.80
CA PHE A 245 10.40 -9.76 15.79
C PHE A 245 11.64 -10.29 16.51
N SER A 246 12.49 -9.38 17.02
CA SER A 246 13.58 -9.72 17.93
C SER A 246 13.07 -10.36 19.23
N ASN A 247 13.91 -11.10 19.93
CA ASN A 247 13.53 -11.72 21.21
C ASN A 247 13.23 -10.66 22.28
N GLU A 248 13.99 -9.57 22.28
CA GLU A 248 13.76 -8.39 23.12
C GLU A 248 12.34 -7.85 22.95
N LEU A 249 11.91 -7.57 21.71
CA LEU A 249 10.58 -7.03 21.46
C LEU A 249 9.46 -8.02 21.80
N LYS A 250 9.70 -9.34 21.61
CA LYS A 250 8.76 -10.38 22.02
C LYS A 250 8.56 -10.44 23.53
N ALA A 251 9.60 -10.13 24.32
CA ALA A 251 9.52 -10.13 25.77
C ALA A 251 8.65 -8.97 26.31
N GLU A 252 8.45 -7.91 25.52
CA GLU A 252 7.61 -6.76 25.86
C GLU A 252 6.14 -6.91 25.43
N LYS A 253 5.77 -8.06 24.83
CA LYS A 253 4.39 -8.31 24.39
C LYS A 253 3.43 -8.29 25.60
N GLY A 254 2.30 -7.60 25.44
CA GLY A 254 1.26 -7.51 26.45
C GLY A 254 0.02 -6.79 25.94
N ASN A 255 -0.81 -6.26 26.85
CA ASN A 255 -2.01 -5.51 26.45
C ASN A 255 -1.66 -4.21 25.71
N ALA A 256 -0.57 -3.54 26.12
CA ALA A 256 -0.09 -2.30 25.50
C ALA A 256 0.73 -2.52 24.21
N LEU A 257 1.22 -3.74 23.94
CA LEU A 257 2.00 -4.07 22.74
C LEU A 257 1.53 -5.38 22.10
N LYS A 258 0.88 -5.27 20.95
CA LYS A 258 0.47 -6.42 20.14
C LYS A 258 1.41 -6.62 18.95
N LEU A 259 1.86 -7.86 18.77
CA LEU A 259 2.78 -8.25 17.70
C LEU A 259 2.10 -9.24 16.76
N TYR A 260 1.98 -8.85 15.49
CA TYR A 260 1.37 -9.64 14.44
C TYR A 260 2.37 -9.97 13.33
N THR A 261 2.17 -11.11 12.70
CA THR A 261 2.98 -11.49 11.53
C THR A 261 2.11 -11.66 10.31
N VAL A 262 2.71 -11.84 9.14
CA VAL A 262 1.95 -12.19 7.93
C VAL A 262 1.03 -13.41 8.11
N LYS A 263 1.34 -14.32 9.06
CA LYS A 263 0.46 -15.45 9.40
C LYS A 263 -0.86 -15.02 10.05
N SER A 264 -0.88 -13.90 10.77
CA SER A 264 -2.06 -13.35 11.44
C SER A 264 -3.15 -12.97 10.43
N LEU A 265 -2.76 -12.53 9.23
CA LEU A 265 -3.67 -12.18 8.15
C LEU A 265 -4.52 -13.36 7.63
N LYS A 266 -4.27 -14.59 8.07
CA LYS A 266 -5.13 -15.75 7.77
C LYS A 266 -6.58 -15.51 8.21
N ALA A 267 -6.78 -14.70 9.25
CA ALA A 267 -8.11 -14.35 9.75
C ALA A 267 -8.99 -13.58 8.74
N LEU A 268 -8.40 -12.98 7.70
CA LEU A 268 -9.14 -12.24 6.66
C LEU A 268 -9.80 -13.14 5.60
N ILE A 269 -9.54 -14.45 5.65
CA ILE A 269 -10.03 -15.43 4.67
C ILE A 269 -11.12 -16.32 5.30
N LEU A 270 -11.41 -16.12 6.59
CA LEU A 270 -12.40 -16.86 7.36
C LEU A 270 -13.72 -16.10 7.37
#